data_AF-A0A7L2U243-F1
#
_entry.id   AF-A0A7L2U243-F1
#
_cell.length_a   1.000
_cell.length_b   1.000
_cell.length_c   1.000
_cell.angle_alpha   90.00
_cell.angle_beta   90.00
_cell.angle_gamma   90.00
#
_symmetry.space_group_name_H-M   'P 1'
#
loop_
_entity.id
_entity.type
_entity.pdbx_description
1 polymer ?
#
loop_
_entity_poly.entity_id
_entity_poly.type
_entity_poly.pdbx_seq_one_letter_code
_entity_poly.pdbx_strand_id
1 'polypeptide(L)'
;MAEAAGTFYLLQAGPGRYLCYCRPGPSPGGTVYVTDALEVWAGELGARPPLGCALGRGAASLSLGEGKATLQLREEARCSALDLFKLPIAEARSQLQALVFGMAGRIESLERRLEGPWGGLAGLPKQVADLFVIPVLPVSDEADPSPRKNRGAGSALPAKRKIPGESLINPGFKSKKAPSGVDFEDS
;
A
#
# COMPACT_ATOMS: atom_id res chain seq x y z
N MET A 1 -8.18 -25.09 -4.90
CA MET A 1 -7.71 -23.70 -4.64
C MET A 1 -7.90 -22.93 -5.94
N ALA A 2 -8.66 -21.83 -5.93
CA ALA A 2 -8.80 -20.99 -7.12
C ALA A 2 -7.44 -20.35 -7.44
N GLU A 3 -6.95 -20.58 -8.66
CA GLU A 3 -5.70 -19.99 -9.12
C GLU A 3 -5.82 -18.46 -9.08
N ALA A 4 -4.83 -17.80 -8.47
CA ALA A 4 -4.85 -16.36 -8.30
C ALA A 4 -4.90 -15.69 -9.68
N ALA A 5 -5.98 -14.97 -9.98
CA ALA A 5 -6.04 -14.09 -11.15
C ALA A 5 -4.79 -13.22 -11.17
N GLY A 6 -4.16 -13.09 -12.34
CA GLY A 6 -2.87 -12.43 -12.56
C GLY A 6 -2.90 -10.93 -12.28
N THR A 7 -2.03 -10.14 -12.91
CA THR A 7 -2.00 -8.69 -12.68
C THR A 7 -3.33 -8.03 -13.07
N PHE A 8 -3.81 -7.11 -12.22
CA PHE A 8 -5.04 -6.36 -12.41
C PHE A 8 -4.72 -4.94 -12.90
N TYR A 9 -5.55 -4.42 -13.80
CA TYR A 9 -5.41 -3.09 -14.36
C TYR A 9 -6.76 -2.42 -14.46
N LEU A 10 -6.81 -1.14 -14.12
CA LEU A 10 -8.01 -0.32 -14.32
C LEU A 10 -7.97 0.33 -15.70
N LEU A 11 -9.06 0.20 -16.43
CA LEU A 11 -9.29 0.81 -17.73
C LEU A 11 -10.46 1.79 -17.63
N GLN A 12 -10.37 2.88 -18.40
CA GLN A 12 -11.44 3.83 -18.56
C GLN A 12 -11.99 3.72 -19.99
N ALA A 13 -13.32 3.63 -20.13
CA ALA A 13 -13.99 3.73 -21.42
C ALA A 13 -15.23 4.62 -21.27
N GLY A 14 -15.18 5.81 -21.87
CA GLY A 14 -16.19 6.85 -21.63
C GLY A 14 -16.30 7.20 -20.14
N PRO A 15 -17.51 7.23 -19.56
CA PRO A 15 -17.70 7.45 -18.12
C PRO A 15 -17.46 6.20 -17.25
N GLY A 16 -17.31 5.03 -17.86
CA GLY A 16 -17.21 3.75 -17.16
C GLY A 16 -15.78 3.40 -16.73
N ARG A 17 -15.68 2.69 -15.61
CA ARG A 17 -14.44 2.08 -15.11
C ARG A 17 -14.53 0.57 -15.21
N TYR A 18 -13.46 -0.04 -15.69
CA TYR A 18 -13.41 -1.46 -15.94
C TYR A 18 -12.14 -2.04 -15.34
N LEU A 19 -12.26 -3.23 -14.77
CA LEU A 19 -11.13 -4.03 -14.30
C LEU A 19 -10.74 -5.01 -15.40
N CYS A 20 -9.48 -4.98 -15.82
CA CYS A 20 -8.90 -5.90 -16.78
C CYS A 20 -7.91 -6.82 -16.06
N TYR A 21 -8.00 -8.13 -16.31
CA TYR A 21 -7.07 -9.11 -15.75
C TYR A 21 -6.92 -10.32 -16.66
N CYS A 22 -5.83 -11.06 -16.45
CA CYS A 22 -5.55 -12.28 -17.18
C CYS A 22 -5.68 -13.47 -16.23
N ARG A 23 -6.20 -14.58 -16.75
CA ARG A 23 -6.05 -15.88 -16.11
C ARG A 23 -5.26 -16.80 -17.04
N PRO A 24 -4.23 -17.49 -16.53
CA PRO A 24 -3.64 -18.62 -17.23
C PRO A 24 -4.71 -19.62 -17.64
N GLY A 25 -4.57 -20.14 -18.85
CA GLY A 25 -5.52 -21.08 -19.42
C GLY A 25 -4.77 -22.19 -20.14
N PRO A 26 -5.50 -23.20 -20.66
CA PRO A 26 -4.89 -24.29 -21.43
C PRO A 26 -4.25 -23.78 -22.73
N SER A 27 -4.76 -22.68 -23.29
CA SER A 27 -4.22 -22.05 -24.50
C SER A 27 -2.96 -21.23 -24.19
N PRO A 28 -1.95 -21.24 -25.08
CA PRO A 28 -0.80 -20.36 -24.96
C PRO A 28 -1.27 -18.90 -24.93
N GLY A 29 -0.93 -18.18 -23.86
CA GLY A 29 -1.34 -16.78 -23.61
C GLY A 29 -2.48 -16.60 -22.61
N GLY A 30 -3.26 -17.65 -22.33
CA GLY A 30 -4.38 -17.58 -21.39
C GLY A 30 -5.57 -16.73 -21.87
N THR A 31 -6.47 -16.43 -20.93
CA THR A 31 -7.72 -15.71 -21.20
C THR A 31 -7.69 -14.34 -20.53
N VAL A 32 -8.11 -13.33 -21.27
CA VAL A 32 -8.28 -11.96 -20.80
C VAL A 32 -9.72 -11.76 -20.39
N TYR A 33 -9.92 -11.11 -19.26
CA TYR A 33 -11.21 -10.75 -18.73
C TYR A 33 -11.27 -9.25 -18.50
N VAL A 34 -12.41 -8.66 -18.84
CA VAL A 34 -12.76 -7.27 -18.53
C VAL A 34 -14.11 -7.26 -17.83
N THR A 35 -14.27 -6.45 -16.80
CA THR A 35 -15.52 -6.34 -16.06
C THR A 35 -15.73 -4.96 -15.46
N ASP A 36 -16.97 -4.50 -15.42
CA ASP A 36 -17.44 -3.32 -14.68
C ASP A 36 -18.03 -3.69 -13.30
N ALA A 37 -17.78 -4.92 -12.84
CA ALA A 37 -18.38 -5.57 -11.66
C ALA A 37 -19.87 -5.95 -11.79
N LEU A 38 -20.49 -5.77 -12.96
CA LEU A 38 -21.84 -6.26 -13.27
C LEU A 38 -21.79 -7.29 -14.39
N GLU A 39 -21.11 -6.95 -15.47
CA GLU A 39 -20.94 -7.77 -16.67
C GLU A 39 -19.48 -8.20 -16.81
N VAL A 40 -19.25 -9.30 -17.53
CA VAL A 40 -17.91 -9.83 -17.77
C VAL A 40 -17.77 -10.11 -19.25
N TRP A 41 -16.68 -9.62 -19.84
CA TRP A 41 -16.26 -9.94 -21.20
C TRP A 41 -14.97 -10.74 -21.15
N ALA A 42 -14.86 -11.74 -22.02
CA ALA A 42 -13.69 -12.60 -22.10
C ALA A 42 -13.21 -12.79 -23.54
N GLY A 43 -11.91 -12.98 -23.72
CA GLY A 43 -11.31 -13.33 -25.00
C GLY A 43 -9.93 -13.96 -24.83
N GLU A 44 -9.51 -14.72 -25.82
CA GLU A 44 -8.22 -15.42 -25.78
C GLU A 44 -7.07 -14.49 -26.18
N LEU A 45 -6.04 -14.43 -25.34
CA LEU A 45 -4.87 -13.60 -25.64
C LEU A 45 -4.06 -14.18 -26.82
N GLY A 46 -4.03 -15.51 -26.94
CA GLY A 46 -3.26 -16.23 -27.96
C GLY A 46 -1.75 -15.99 -27.83
N ALA A 47 -1.01 -16.11 -28.94
CA ALA A 47 0.46 -15.92 -28.98
C ALA A 47 0.91 -14.45 -28.83
N ARG A 48 0.07 -13.57 -28.28
CA ARG A 48 0.38 -12.16 -28.07
C ARG A 48 1.32 -11.96 -26.87
N PRO A 49 2.11 -10.88 -26.86
CA PRO A 49 2.96 -10.55 -25.72
C PRO A 49 2.12 -10.37 -24.45
N PRO A 50 2.71 -10.59 -23.25
CA PRO A 50 2.01 -10.45 -21.99
C PRO A 50 1.37 -9.07 -21.87
N LEU A 51 0.06 -9.07 -21.63
CA LEU A 51 -0.74 -7.86 -21.44
C LEU A 51 -0.15 -6.90 -20.42
N GLY A 52 0.56 -7.43 -19.42
CA GLY A 52 1.11 -6.62 -18.35
C GLY A 52 2.04 -5.51 -18.81
N CYS A 53 2.76 -5.68 -19.93
CA CYS A 53 3.63 -4.65 -20.48
C CYS A 53 2.84 -3.47 -21.05
N ALA A 54 1.78 -3.73 -21.85
CA ALA A 54 0.97 -2.69 -22.46
C ALA A 54 0.05 -1.99 -21.44
N LEU A 55 -0.62 -2.76 -20.58
CA LEU A 55 -1.51 -2.20 -19.56
C LEU A 55 -0.76 -1.46 -18.46
N GLY A 56 0.42 -1.93 -18.04
CA GLY A 56 1.25 -1.25 -17.04
C GLY A 56 1.80 0.10 -17.49
N ARG A 57 1.92 0.32 -18.81
CA ARG A 57 2.36 1.59 -19.41
C ARG A 57 1.21 2.54 -19.75
N GLY A 58 -0.05 2.18 -19.43
CA GLY A 58 -1.22 2.95 -19.83
C GLY A 58 -1.46 2.97 -21.34
N ALA A 59 -0.89 2.00 -22.06
CA ALA A 59 -0.95 1.92 -23.52
C ALA A 59 -2.10 1.01 -24.00
N ALA A 60 -3.11 0.79 -23.16
CA ALA A 60 -4.30 0.02 -23.48
C ALA A 60 -5.55 0.90 -23.46
N SER A 61 -6.43 0.72 -24.43
CA SER A 61 -7.74 1.37 -24.48
C SER A 61 -8.84 0.35 -24.67
N LEU A 62 -9.98 0.59 -24.03
CA LEU A 62 -11.16 -0.26 -24.11
C LEU A 62 -12.26 0.48 -24.88
N SER A 63 -12.88 -0.24 -25.81
CA SER A 63 -14.08 0.20 -26.51
C SER A 63 -15.19 -0.81 -26.29
N LEU A 64 -16.38 -0.33 -25.97
CA LEU A 64 -17.55 -1.16 -25.69
C LEU A 64 -18.57 -1.02 -26.81
N GLY A 65 -19.03 -2.16 -27.33
CA GLY A 65 -20.14 -2.27 -28.25
C GLY A 65 -21.25 -3.15 -27.67
N GLU A 66 -22.28 -3.38 -28.45
CA GLU A 66 -23.42 -4.19 -28.03
C GLU A 66 -23.01 -5.69 -27.95
N GLY A 67 -22.87 -6.21 -26.72
CA GLY A 67 -22.48 -7.60 -26.47
C GLY A 67 -21.00 -7.94 -26.73
N LYS A 68 -20.20 -6.98 -27.20
CA LYS A 68 -18.78 -7.14 -27.55
C LYS A 68 -17.96 -5.99 -26.96
N ALA A 69 -16.76 -6.28 -26.48
CA ALA A 69 -15.77 -5.27 -26.14
C ALA A 69 -14.51 -5.49 -26.97
N THR A 70 -13.82 -4.42 -27.35
CA THR A 70 -12.54 -4.51 -28.04
C THR A 70 -11.47 -3.82 -27.20
N LEU A 71 -10.47 -4.58 -26.80
CA LEU A 71 -9.31 -4.12 -26.06
C LEU A 71 -8.16 -3.85 -27.05
N GLN A 72 -7.78 -2.58 -27.20
CA GLN A 72 -6.64 -2.21 -28.03
C GLN A 72 -5.40 -2.06 -27.17
N LEU A 73 -4.32 -2.68 -27.63
CA LEU A 73 -3.03 -2.69 -26.96
C LEU A 73 -2.03 -2.01 -27.90
N ARG A 74 -1.48 -0.90 -27.46
CA ARG A 74 -0.45 -0.17 -28.16
C ARG A 74 0.90 -0.58 -27.59
N GLU A 75 1.73 -1.18 -28.42
CA GLU A 75 3.09 -1.57 -28.07
C GLU A 75 4.04 -0.95 -29.07
N GLU A 76 4.90 -0.02 -28.62
CA GLU A 76 6.03 0.63 -29.32
C GLU A 76 5.77 1.13 -30.76
N ALA A 77 5.44 0.25 -31.72
CA ALA A 77 5.05 0.56 -33.09
C ALA A 77 3.87 -0.27 -33.66
N ARG A 78 3.23 -1.15 -32.87
CA ARG A 78 2.13 -2.03 -33.29
C ARG A 78 0.90 -1.82 -32.40
N CYS A 79 -0.26 -1.77 -33.02
CA CYS A 79 -1.54 -1.82 -32.32
C CYS A 79 -2.16 -3.20 -32.54
N SER A 80 -2.40 -3.94 -31.46
CA SER A 80 -3.14 -5.19 -31.50
C SER A 80 -4.51 -4.99 -30.88
N ALA A 81 -5.56 -5.33 -31.62
CA ALA A 81 -6.93 -5.36 -31.10
C ALA A 81 -7.30 -6.79 -30.70
N LEU A 82 -7.82 -6.93 -29.49
CA LEU A 82 -8.40 -8.17 -28.98
C LEU A 82 -9.90 -7.99 -28.82
N ASP A 83 -10.65 -8.90 -29.45
CA ASP A 83 -12.08 -8.96 -29.29
C ASP A 83 -12.45 -9.80 -28.07
N LEU A 84 -13.34 -9.25 -27.26
CA LEU A 84 -13.86 -9.84 -26.04
C LEU A 84 -15.38 -9.98 -26.19
N PHE A 85 -15.90 -11.12 -25.79
CA PHE A 85 -17.32 -11.43 -25.89
C PHE A 85 -17.94 -11.50 -24.49
N LYS A 86 -19.16 -11.00 -24.37
CA LYS A 86 -19.89 -11.01 -23.10
C LYS A 86 -20.17 -12.45 -22.67
N LEU A 87 -19.81 -12.79 -21.44
CA LEU A 87 -20.07 -14.10 -20.87
C LEU A 87 -21.57 -14.27 -20.55
N PRO A 88 -22.10 -15.50 -20.67
CA PRO A 88 -23.42 -15.83 -20.14
C PRO A 88 -23.53 -15.52 -18.65
N ILE A 89 -24.72 -15.14 -18.17
CA ILE A 89 -24.95 -14.66 -16.80
C ILE A 89 -24.45 -15.66 -15.74
N ALA A 90 -24.67 -16.96 -15.95
CA ALA A 90 -24.23 -18.00 -15.02
C ALA A 90 -22.69 -18.07 -14.90
N GLU A 91 -21.99 -17.94 -16.03
CA GLU A 91 -20.53 -17.93 -16.08
C GLU A 91 -19.98 -16.62 -15.51
N ALA A 92 -20.54 -15.48 -15.91
CA ALA A 92 -20.16 -14.17 -15.40
C ALA A 92 -20.25 -14.11 -13.87
N ARG A 93 -21.35 -14.62 -13.29
CA ARG A 93 -21.52 -14.69 -11.83
C ARG A 93 -20.42 -15.52 -11.17
N SER A 94 -20.15 -16.71 -11.69
CA SER A 94 -19.12 -17.60 -11.16
C SER A 94 -17.73 -16.94 -11.26
N GLN A 95 -17.47 -16.24 -12.36
CA GLN A 95 -16.22 -15.49 -12.56
C GLN A 95 -16.07 -14.32 -11.59
N LEU A 96 -17.11 -13.52 -11.39
CA LEU A 96 -17.10 -12.41 -10.44
C LEU A 96 -16.88 -12.89 -9.00
N GLN A 97 -17.54 -13.99 -8.59
CA GLN A 97 -17.33 -14.58 -7.27
C GLN A 97 -15.87 -15.03 -7.10
N ALA A 98 -15.35 -15.80 -8.05
CA ALA A 98 -13.96 -16.26 -8.02
C ALA A 98 -12.96 -15.10 -8.01
N LEU A 99 -13.24 -14.03 -8.76
CA LEU A 99 -12.44 -12.82 -8.81
C LEU A 99 -12.40 -12.10 -7.47
N VAL A 100 -13.57 -11.84 -6.85
CA VAL A 100 -13.66 -11.13 -5.58
C VAL A 100 -12.97 -11.90 -4.46
N PHE A 101 -13.25 -13.21 -4.33
CA PHE A 101 -12.59 -14.05 -3.32
C PHE A 101 -11.09 -14.18 -3.60
N GLY A 102 -10.70 -14.30 -4.86
CA GLY A 102 -9.30 -14.32 -5.26
C GLY A 102 -8.56 -13.02 -4.91
N MET A 103 -9.19 -11.87 -5.12
CA MET A 103 -8.64 -10.57 -4.72
C MET A 103 -8.49 -10.47 -3.20
N ALA A 104 -9.50 -10.86 -2.42
CA ALA A 104 -9.43 -10.86 -0.96
C ALA A 104 -8.27 -11.72 -0.44
N GLY A 105 -8.11 -12.95 -0.96
CA GLY A 105 -6.99 -13.82 -0.59
C GLY A 105 -5.62 -13.26 -1.02
N ARG A 106 -5.55 -12.55 -2.15
CA ARG A 106 -4.32 -11.87 -2.58
C ARG A 106 -3.98 -10.68 -1.69
N ILE A 107 -4.96 -9.88 -1.28
CA ILE A 107 -4.77 -8.76 -0.36
C ILE A 107 -4.21 -9.29 0.97
N GLU A 108 -4.87 -10.29 1.55
CA GLU A 108 -4.43 -10.91 2.82
C GLU A 108 -3.01 -11.50 2.72
N SER A 109 -2.67 -12.16 1.59
CA SER A 109 -1.32 -12.66 1.33
C SER A 109 -0.29 -11.54 1.19
N LEU A 110 -0.64 -10.44 0.50
CA LEU A 110 0.22 -9.27 0.38
C LEU A 110 0.44 -8.63 1.74
N GLU A 111 -0.61 -8.40 2.52
CA GLU A 111 -0.56 -7.85 3.87
C GLU A 111 0.40 -8.66 4.76
N ARG A 112 0.25 -9.99 4.83
CA ARG A 112 1.18 -10.86 5.56
C ARG A 112 2.63 -10.78 5.09
N ARG A 113 2.86 -10.61 3.78
CA ARG A 113 4.20 -10.46 3.22
C ARG A 113 4.81 -9.10 3.55
N LEU A 114 3.99 -8.05 3.65
CA LEU A 114 4.40 -6.75 4.16
C LEU A 114 4.68 -6.77 5.67
N GLU A 115 3.98 -7.63 6.43
CA GLU A 115 4.21 -7.85 7.87
C GLU A 115 5.50 -8.66 8.17
N GLY A 116 6.19 -9.18 7.15
CA GLY A 116 7.52 -9.79 7.28
C GLY A 116 8.66 -8.75 7.38
N PRO A 117 9.90 -9.16 7.71
CA PRO A 117 11.01 -8.25 8.07
C PRO A 117 11.54 -7.29 6.98
N TRP A 118 10.79 -6.99 5.93
CA TRP A 118 11.04 -5.78 5.15
C TRP A 118 10.52 -4.51 5.85
N GLY A 119 9.79 -4.65 6.96
CA GLY A 119 9.67 -3.65 8.02
C GLY A 119 10.90 -3.53 8.94
N GLY A 120 11.98 -4.27 8.65
CA GLY A 120 13.23 -4.23 9.42
C GLY A 120 14.23 -5.29 8.97
N LEU A 121 15.05 -4.97 7.95
CA LEU A 121 16.39 -5.53 7.73
C LEU A 121 16.59 -7.08 7.80
N ALA A 122 15.66 -7.93 7.34
CA ALA A 122 16.03 -9.35 7.11
C ALA A 122 16.26 -9.63 5.62
N GLY A 123 17.49 -9.43 5.18
CA GLY A 123 17.94 -9.81 3.84
C GLY A 123 19.30 -9.27 3.42
N LEU A 124 19.88 -8.34 4.18
CA LEU A 124 21.21 -7.81 3.86
C LEU A 124 22.31 -8.72 4.45
N PRO A 125 23.32 -9.15 3.67
CA PRO A 125 24.51 -9.79 4.23
C PRO A 125 25.14 -8.86 5.27
N LYS A 126 25.57 -9.43 6.40
CA LYS A 126 26.06 -8.76 7.63
C LYS A 126 27.33 -7.89 7.46
N GLN A 127 27.62 -7.34 6.28
CA GLN A 127 28.87 -6.67 6.00
C GLN A 127 28.76 -5.23 5.49
N VAL A 128 27.54 -4.65 5.39
CA VAL A 128 27.36 -3.24 4.97
C VAL A 128 26.54 -2.40 5.95
N ALA A 129 26.39 -2.85 7.19
CA ALA A 129 25.73 -2.07 8.25
C ALA A 129 26.50 -0.79 8.64
N ASP A 130 27.65 -0.51 8.02
CA ASP A 130 28.52 0.63 8.34
C ASP A 130 28.50 1.76 7.28
N LEU A 131 27.73 1.64 6.18
CA LEU A 131 27.77 2.64 5.09
C LEU A 131 26.55 3.55 4.94
N PHE A 132 25.54 3.45 5.81
CA PHE A 132 24.38 4.37 5.78
C PHE A 132 24.07 5.01 7.14
N VAL A 133 25.12 5.40 7.87
CA VAL A 133 24.98 6.45 8.88
C VAL A 133 24.89 7.78 8.13
N ILE A 134 23.68 8.31 7.98
CA ILE A 134 23.49 9.68 7.51
C ILE A 134 24.18 10.61 8.51
N PRO A 135 25.19 11.42 8.12
CA PRO A 135 25.78 12.41 9.00
C PRO A 135 24.81 13.58 9.08
N VAL A 136 24.14 13.72 10.21
CA VAL A 136 23.41 14.95 10.54
C VAL A 136 24.45 16.05 10.77
N LEU A 137 24.49 17.01 9.86
CA LEU A 137 25.33 18.21 9.96
C LEU A 137 24.90 19.05 11.17
N PRO A 138 25.83 19.54 12.02
CA PRO A 138 25.53 20.62 12.95
C PRO A 138 25.57 21.95 12.20
N VAL A 139 24.45 22.68 12.19
CA VAL A 139 24.41 24.09 11.77
C VAL A 139 24.72 24.96 12.98
N SER A 140 25.55 25.97 12.71
CA SER A 140 26.39 26.76 13.58
C SER A 140 25.68 27.59 14.67
N ASP A 141 26.33 27.67 15.84
CA ASP A 141 26.42 28.91 16.61
C ASP A 141 27.91 29.12 16.92
N GLU A 142 28.52 30.09 16.24
CA GLU A 142 29.93 30.48 16.36
C GLU A 142 29.99 31.84 17.08
N ALA A 143 30.58 31.89 18.28
CA ALA A 143 31.48 32.95 18.77
C ALA A 143 31.88 32.71 20.24
N ASP A 144 33.16 32.40 20.44
CA ASP A 144 33.97 32.42 21.68
C ASP A 144 34.07 33.88 22.24
N PRO A 145 34.37 34.18 23.54
CA PRO A 145 35.60 33.79 24.23
C PRO A 145 35.48 33.38 25.73
N SER A 146 36.36 32.47 26.15
CA SER A 146 36.71 32.16 27.56
C SER A 146 37.05 33.41 28.41
N PRO A 147 36.90 33.36 29.75
CA PRO A 147 38.11 33.16 30.56
C PRO A 147 37.93 32.27 31.82
N ARG A 148 38.80 31.25 31.90
CA ARG A 148 39.51 30.71 33.09
C ARG A 148 39.00 31.02 34.52
N LYS A 149 38.90 29.93 35.32
CA LYS A 149 39.64 29.69 36.60
C LYS A 149 38.78 29.43 37.87
N ASN A 150 39.16 28.32 38.53
CA ASN A 150 39.08 27.96 39.97
C ASN A 150 37.94 27.08 40.53
N ARG A 151 38.37 25.87 40.92
CA ARG A 151 38.22 25.16 42.22
C ARG A 151 36.96 25.44 43.07
N GLY A 152 36.31 24.35 43.49
CA GLY A 152 35.86 24.23 44.88
C GLY A 152 34.54 23.50 45.10
N ALA A 153 34.65 22.37 45.80
CA ALA A 153 33.73 21.87 46.84
C ALA A 153 32.26 21.53 46.48
N GLY A 154 31.88 20.33 46.91
CA GLY A 154 30.59 19.71 46.64
C GLY A 154 29.38 20.38 47.29
N SER A 155 28.22 20.00 46.78
CA SER A 155 26.99 19.86 47.56
C SER A 155 25.98 19.03 46.76
N ALA A 156 25.54 17.94 47.37
CA ALA A 156 24.49 17.07 46.86
C ALA A 156 23.12 17.73 47.05
N LEU A 157 22.32 17.80 45.99
CA LEU A 157 20.87 18.03 46.10
C LEU A 157 20.13 17.02 45.20
N PRO A 158 18.98 16.50 45.65
CA PRO A 158 18.42 15.26 45.15
C PRO A 158 17.80 15.42 43.75
N ALA A 159 18.02 14.43 42.90
CA ALA A 159 17.34 14.30 41.61
C ALA A 159 15.82 14.30 41.84
N LYS A 160 15.13 15.35 41.38
CA LYS A 160 13.66 15.36 41.34
C LYS A 160 13.19 14.21 40.45
N ARG A 161 12.56 13.22 41.07
CA ARG A 161 11.94 12.06 40.41
C ARG A 161 10.85 12.58 39.48
N LYS A 162 10.99 12.33 38.17
CA LYS A 162 9.93 12.56 37.18
C LYS A 162 8.71 11.73 37.57
N ILE A 163 7.59 12.38 37.85
CA ILE A 163 6.33 11.71 38.16
C ILE A 163 5.67 11.34 36.82
N PRO A 164 5.22 10.09 36.62
CA PRO A 164 4.50 9.71 35.41
C PRO A 164 3.28 10.63 35.20
N GLY A 165 3.23 11.35 34.08
CA GLY A 165 2.12 12.25 33.71
C GLY A 165 2.50 13.69 33.36
N GLU A 166 3.73 14.13 33.61
CA GLU A 166 4.22 15.43 33.12
C GLU A 166 4.66 15.31 31.65
N SER A 167 3.70 15.48 30.74
CA SER A 167 3.93 15.37 29.30
C SER A 167 4.66 16.61 28.76
N LEU A 168 5.87 16.42 28.23
CA LEU A 168 6.69 17.45 27.54
C LEU A 168 6.05 17.98 26.25
N ILE A 169 5.00 17.33 25.75
CA ILE A 169 4.34 17.66 24.48
C ILE A 169 3.28 18.74 24.68
N ASN A 170 2.83 19.00 25.91
CA ASN A 170 1.81 20.00 26.18
C ASN A 170 2.15 20.84 27.42
N PRO A 171 3.00 21.88 27.25
CA PRO A 171 3.38 22.76 28.35
C PRO A 171 2.17 23.61 28.72
N GLY A 172 1.40 23.16 29.71
CA GLY A 172 0.18 23.84 30.15
C GLY A 172 -0.93 22.96 30.70
N PHE A 173 -0.79 21.63 30.71
CA PHE A 173 -1.81 20.75 31.29
C PHE A 173 -1.80 20.84 32.83
N LYS A 174 -2.58 21.79 33.36
CA LYS A 174 -2.83 21.88 34.81
C LYS A 174 -3.63 20.65 35.24
N SER A 175 -3.01 19.82 36.09
CA SER A 175 -3.65 18.72 36.79
C SER A 175 -5.02 19.15 37.35
N LYS A 176 -6.08 18.40 37.02
CA LYS A 176 -7.40 18.59 37.63
C LYS A 176 -7.33 18.12 39.08
N LYS A 177 -7.64 19.02 40.02
CA LYS A 177 -7.72 18.72 41.46
C LYS A 177 -8.75 17.62 41.69
N ALA A 178 -8.41 16.61 42.50
CA ALA A 178 -9.34 15.54 42.85
C ALA A 178 -10.57 16.13 43.56
N PRO A 179 -11.78 15.57 43.35
CA PRO A 179 -12.97 16.00 44.07
C PRO A 179 -12.76 15.77 45.57
N SER A 180 -12.80 16.86 46.35
CA SER A 180 -12.95 16.78 47.79
C SER A 180 -14.40 16.41 48.07
N GLY A 181 -14.62 15.29 48.75
CA GLY A 181 -15.96 14.89 49.21
C GLY A 181 -16.56 15.98 50.11
N VAL A 182 -17.89 16.04 50.12
CA VAL A 182 -18.66 16.83 51.08
C VAL A 182 -18.76 16.02 52.37
N ASP A 183 -18.38 16.62 53.50
CA ASP A 183 -18.49 16.01 54.83
C ASP A 183 -19.92 16.28 55.34
N PHE A 184 -20.64 15.23 55.70
CA PHE A 184 -21.96 15.36 56.32
C PHE A 184 -21.76 15.23 57.82
N GLU A 185 -21.99 16.31 58.58
CA GLU A 185 -22.10 16.21 60.02
C GLU A 185 -23.39 15.46 60.37
N ASP A 186 -23.25 14.33 61.08
CA ASP A 186 -24.39 13.63 61.69
C ASP A 186 -24.81 14.39 62.97
N SER A 187 -25.88 15.19 62.89
CA SER A 187 -26.79 15.55 64.01
C SER A 187 -28.04 16.27 63.52
#